data_AF-A0A1Q7MJU5-F1
#
_entry.id   AF-A0A1Q7MJU5-F1
#
_cell.length_a   1.000
_cell.length_b   1.000
_cell.length_c   1.000
_cell.angle_alpha   90.00
_cell.angle_beta   90.00
_cell.angle_gamma   90.00
#
_symmetry.space_group_name_H-M   'P 1'
#
loop_
_entity.id
_entity.type
_entity.pdbx_description
1 polymer ?
#
loop_
_entity_poly.entity_id
_entity_poly.type
_entity_poly.pdbx_seq_one_letter_code
_entity_poly.pdbx_strand_id
1 'polypeptide(L)'
;MKENITAVCISGKEEAWNVPEIPFYCHTAGFNKFPHYPPLKTRERVQYLSTRRNEANRRALEPNPTTEHFLSIDSYYLNQTTEIRKLIKEYSYYDDDCVLGATNWFLDYSKFPSKVRYWDIWATPEMKGKSYDYQPKNEGMPEGWERVRGCGGFTLYPRWLWERRGYGIPEPFPEAGNEVNYLCNYPGISTYVTFNVKAHRETPEELLKRSFARRLRTTVGLRSRLGLRQLEHKGHESN
;
A
#
# COMPACT_ATOMS: atom_id res chain seq x y z
N MET A 1 -16.98 -19.72 -4.49
CA MET A 1 -16.61 -18.71 -3.48
C MET A 1 -15.24 -19.11 -2.96
N LYS A 2 -14.27 -18.19 -2.93
CA LYS A 2 -12.96 -18.50 -2.36
C LYS A 2 -13.08 -18.60 -0.84
N GLU A 3 -12.57 -19.70 -0.28
CA GLU A 3 -12.64 -20.05 1.15
C GLU A 3 -11.23 -20.06 1.77
N ASN A 4 -11.09 -20.43 3.05
CA ASN A 4 -9.77 -20.64 3.69
C ASN A 4 -8.78 -19.47 3.59
N ILE A 5 -9.25 -18.26 3.90
CA ILE A 5 -8.41 -17.06 3.98
C ILE A 5 -7.72 -17.00 5.35
N THR A 6 -6.43 -16.68 5.37
CA THR A 6 -5.68 -16.36 6.61
C THR A 6 -5.11 -14.95 6.55
N ALA A 7 -5.40 -14.17 7.57
CA ALA A 7 -4.87 -12.83 7.73
C ALA A 7 -3.45 -12.87 8.32
N VAL A 8 -2.55 -12.11 7.72
CA VAL A 8 -1.13 -12.07 8.07
C VAL A 8 -0.68 -10.62 8.22
N CYS A 9 -0.12 -10.31 9.38
CA CYS A 9 0.40 -8.98 9.72
C CYS A 9 1.87 -9.09 10.12
N ILE A 10 2.67 -8.08 9.78
CA ILE A 10 3.99 -7.87 10.38
C ILE A 10 3.91 -6.65 11.30
N SER A 11 4.40 -6.76 12.53
CA SER A 11 4.45 -5.64 13.46
C SER A 11 5.71 -5.71 14.34
N GLY A 12 5.92 -4.67 15.15
CA GLY A 12 6.93 -4.65 16.21
C GLY A 12 6.41 -5.15 17.56
N LYS A 13 5.11 -5.46 17.65
CA LYS A 13 4.43 -5.99 18.82
C LYS A 13 3.29 -6.90 18.38
N GLU A 14 2.78 -7.70 19.31
CA GLU A 14 1.54 -8.45 19.05
C GLU A 14 0.38 -7.47 18.85
N GLU A 15 -0.43 -7.72 17.81
CA GLU A 15 -1.57 -6.87 17.48
C GLU A 15 -2.88 -7.59 17.72
N ALA A 16 -3.91 -6.84 18.10
CA ALA A 16 -5.25 -7.38 18.26
C ALA A 16 -5.93 -7.61 16.90
N TRP A 17 -6.74 -8.66 16.81
CA TRP A 17 -7.52 -9.00 15.63
C TRP A 17 -9.02 -9.01 15.96
N ASN A 18 -9.80 -8.28 15.16
CA ASN A 18 -11.21 -8.01 15.44
C ASN A 18 -12.18 -8.64 14.42
N VAL A 19 -11.69 -9.60 13.63
CA VAL A 19 -12.49 -10.36 12.64
C VAL A 19 -12.35 -11.86 12.94
N PRO A 20 -12.95 -12.33 14.06
CA PRO A 20 -12.66 -13.66 14.64
C PRO A 20 -12.99 -14.83 13.71
N GLU A 21 -13.84 -14.62 12.71
CA GLU A 21 -14.16 -15.62 11.69
C GLU A 21 -13.01 -15.91 10.70
N ILE A 22 -11.96 -15.07 10.69
CA ILE A 22 -10.77 -15.25 9.84
C ILE A 22 -9.56 -15.55 10.73
N PRO A 23 -8.85 -16.67 10.53
CA PRO A 23 -7.59 -16.94 11.22
C PRO A 23 -6.57 -15.80 11.01
N PHE A 24 -5.81 -15.48 12.06
CA PHE A 24 -4.87 -14.37 12.05
C PHE A 24 -3.51 -14.79 12.62
N TYR A 25 -2.44 -14.32 11.98
CA TYR A 25 -1.07 -14.45 12.47
C TYR A 25 -0.36 -13.10 12.45
N CYS A 26 0.18 -12.68 13.60
CA CYS A 26 1.03 -11.51 13.74
C CYS A 26 2.49 -11.92 13.86
N HIS A 27 3.31 -11.55 12.88
CA HIS A 27 4.74 -11.80 12.92
C HIS A 27 5.48 -10.63 13.57
N THR A 28 6.07 -10.88 14.75
CA THR A 28 6.77 -9.87 15.56
C THR A 28 8.30 -10.01 15.53
N ALA A 29 8.81 -11.19 15.20
CA ALA A 29 10.25 -11.48 15.19
C ALA A 29 11.01 -10.63 14.16
N GLY A 30 12.25 -10.27 14.49
CA GLY A 30 13.14 -9.50 13.61
C GLY A 30 12.66 -8.07 13.34
N PHE A 31 11.92 -7.44 14.25
CA PHE A 31 11.47 -6.06 14.06
C PHE A 31 12.65 -5.07 14.09
N ASN A 32 12.75 -4.23 13.05
CA ASN A 32 13.68 -3.12 12.93
C ASN A 32 12.89 -1.86 12.63
N LYS A 33 13.22 -0.77 13.32
CA LYS A 33 12.55 0.52 13.13
C LYS A 33 13.15 1.23 11.91
N PHE A 34 12.31 1.49 10.90
CA PHE A 34 12.64 2.38 9.79
C PHE A 34 11.83 3.69 9.92
N PRO A 35 12.38 4.84 9.50
CA PRO A 35 11.63 6.07 9.34
C PRO A 35 10.31 5.85 8.59
N HIS A 36 9.22 6.35 9.16
CA HIS A 36 7.88 6.22 8.59
C HIS A 36 7.59 7.26 7.50
N TYR A 37 8.15 8.48 7.63
CA TYR A 37 7.95 9.56 6.67
C TYR A 37 9.18 10.48 6.52
N PRO A 38 9.58 10.86 5.29
CA PRO A 38 9.13 10.26 4.03
C PRO A 38 9.53 8.78 3.98
N PRO A 39 8.76 7.91 3.30
CA PRO A 39 9.13 6.50 3.17
C PRO A 39 10.54 6.37 2.58
N LEU A 40 11.40 5.61 3.24
CA LEU A 40 12.73 5.31 2.72
C LEU A 40 12.61 4.36 1.51
N LYS A 41 13.01 4.85 0.34
CA LYS A 41 13.08 4.07 -0.89
C LYS A 41 14.44 3.39 -1.04
N THR A 42 14.83 2.60 -0.03
CA THR A 42 16.13 1.91 -0.01
C THR A 42 15.95 0.42 -0.27
N ARG A 43 16.92 -0.17 -0.97
CA ARG A 43 16.95 -1.61 -1.25
C ARG A 43 16.94 -2.42 0.04
N GLU A 44 17.70 -1.98 1.05
CA GLU A 44 17.75 -2.59 2.38
C GLU A 44 16.37 -2.68 3.06
N ARG A 45 15.60 -1.58 3.06
CA ARG A 45 14.26 -1.58 3.66
C ARG A 45 13.32 -2.53 2.92
N VAL A 46 13.38 -2.56 1.58
CA VAL A 46 12.55 -3.46 0.76
C VAL A 46 12.94 -4.92 1.01
N GLN A 47 14.23 -5.23 1.06
CA GLN A 47 14.72 -6.57 1.40
C GLN A 47 14.24 -7.00 2.80
N TYR A 48 14.35 -6.10 3.78
CA TYR A 48 13.89 -6.33 5.14
C TYR A 48 12.40 -6.67 5.20
N LEU A 49 11.55 -5.84 4.57
CA LEU A 49 10.10 -6.07 4.54
C LEU A 49 9.75 -7.36 3.80
N SER A 50 10.41 -7.62 2.67
CA SER A 50 10.27 -8.85 1.91
C SER A 50 10.53 -10.10 2.78
N THR A 51 11.67 -10.13 3.47
CA THR A 51 12.03 -11.25 4.34
C THR A 51 10.99 -11.46 5.44
N ARG A 52 10.53 -10.39 6.09
CA ARG A 52 9.52 -10.51 7.15
C ARG A 52 8.15 -10.92 6.65
N ARG A 53 7.68 -10.41 5.51
CA ARG A 53 6.40 -10.83 4.92
C ARG A 53 6.44 -12.31 4.49
N ASN A 54 7.56 -12.75 3.92
CA ASN A 54 7.75 -14.16 3.58
C ASN A 54 7.73 -15.06 4.82
N GLU A 55 8.47 -14.70 5.87
CA GLU A 55 8.45 -15.47 7.12
C GLU A 55 7.09 -15.44 7.79
N ALA A 56 6.37 -14.32 7.73
CA ALA A 56 5.02 -14.20 8.28
C ALA A 56 4.04 -15.16 7.59
N ASN A 57 4.03 -15.20 6.25
CA ASN A 57 3.20 -16.15 5.50
C ASN A 57 3.59 -17.60 5.82
N ARG A 58 4.89 -17.91 5.85
CA ARG A 58 5.38 -19.26 6.17
C ARG A 58 4.93 -19.72 7.56
N ARG A 59 5.06 -18.85 8.56
CA ARG A 59 4.67 -19.13 9.95
C ARG A 59 3.15 -19.21 10.12
N ALA A 60 2.38 -18.43 9.36
CA ALA A 60 0.92 -18.47 9.41
C ALA A 60 0.35 -19.84 8.99
N LEU A 61 1.07 -20.57 8.12
CA LEU A 61 0.69 -21.91 7.66
C LEU A 61 0.91 -23.02 8.70
N GLU A 62 1.78 -22.80 9.70
CA GLU A 62 2.04 -23.80 10.75
C GLU A 62 0.75 -24.11 11.55
N PRO A 63 0.00 -23.12 12.06
CA PRO A 63 -1.31 -23.35 12.68
C PRO A 63 -2.49 -23.43 11.69
N ASN A 64 -2.31 -22.97 10.44
CA ASN A 64 -3.38 -22.94 9.43
C ASN A 64 -2.93 -23.65 8.13
N PRO A 65 -2.76 -24.99 8.13
CA PRO A 65 -2.23 -25.70 6.97
C PRO A 65 -3.16 -25.67 5.74
N THR A 66 -4.46 -25.49 5.97
CA THR A 66 -5.52 -25.45 4.94
C THR A 66 -5.67 -24.08 4.27
N THR A 67 -4.87 -23.07 4.64
CA THR A 67 -4.93 -21.75 3.99
C THR A 67 -4.74 -21.88 2.47
N GLU A 68 -5.66 -21.27 1.73
CA GLU A 68 -5.62 -21.17 0.26
C GLU A 68 -5.34 -19.75 -0.21
N HIS A 69 -5.65 -18.76 0.62
CA HIS A 69 -5.51 -17.34 0.31
C HIS A 69 -4.97 -16.57 1.51
N PHE A 70 -4.14 -15.56 1.26
CA PHE A 70 -3.64 -14.67 2.30
C PHE A 70 -4.29 -13.29 2.21
N LEU A 71 -4.70 -12.76 3.36
CA LEU A 71 -4.93 -11.33 3.56
C LEU A 71 -3.67 -10.73 4.20
N SER A 72 -2.80 -10.10 3.40
CA SER A 72 -1.70 -9.33 3.97
C SER A 72 -2.20 -7.95 4.40
N ILE A 73 -2.09 -7.67 5.69
CA ILE A 73 -2.62 -6.45 6.30
C ILE A 73 -1.59 -5.82 7.24
N ASP A 74 -1.29 -4.55 7.03
CA ASP A 74 -0.41 -3.78 7.91
C ASP A 74 -1.16 -3.39 9.20
N SER A 75 -0.41 -3.27 10.30
CA SER A 75 -0.98 -3.13 11.65
C SER A 75 -1.94 -1.95 11.83
N TYR A 76 -1.76 -0.86 11.11
CA TYR A 76 -2.62 0.33 11.17
C TYR A 76 -3.98 0.17 10.46
N TYR A 77 -4.22 -0.94 9.76
CA TYR A 77 -5.52 -1.27 9.16
C TYR A 77 -6.37 -2.25 9.98
N LEU A 78 -5.82 -2.86 11.04
CA LEU A 78 -6.46 -3.98 11.75
C LEU A 78 -7.81 -3.64 12.41
N ASN A 79 -8.05 -2.37 12.74
CA ASN A 79 -9.31 -1.91 13.34
C ASN A 79 -10.41 -1.60 12.31
N GLN A 80 -10.12 -1.68 11.01
CA GLN A 80 -11.05 -1.35 9.93
C GLN A 80 -11.87 -2.58 9.53
N THR A 81 -12.60 -3.13 10.51
CA THR A 81 -13.30 -4.42 10.39
C THR A 81 -14.34 -4.45 9.27
N THR A 82 -15.03 -3.32 9.04
CA THR A 82 -15.99 -3.17 7.94
C THR A 82 -15.29 -3.27 6.58
N GLU A 83 -14.17 -2.58 6.43
CA GLU A 83 -13.36 -2.56 5.22
C GLU A 83 -12.74 -3.93 4.95
N ILE A 84 -12.23 -4.61 5.99
CA ILE A 84 -11.69 -5.97 5.91
C ILE A 84 -12.76 -6.93 5.37
N ARG A 85 -13.95 -6.93 5.97
CA ARG A 85 -15.05 -7.81 5.54
C ARG A 85 -15.52 -7.51 4.12
N LYS A 86 -15.60 -6.23 3.73
CA LYS A 86 -15.95 -5.84 2.36
C LYS A 86 -14.92 -6.31 1.35
N LEU A 87 -13.63 -6.16 1.65
CA LEU A 87 -12.55 -6.60 0.75
C LEU A 87 -12.56 -8.12 0.57
N ILE A 88 -12.70 -8.87 1.68
CA ILE A 88 -12.83 -10.33 1.65
C ILE A 88 -14.03 -10.73 0.81
N LYS A 89 -15.18 -10.08 1.01
CA LYS A 89 -16.38 -10.34 0.22
C LYS A 89 -16.08 -10.15 -1.27
N GLU A 90 -15.62 -8.97 -1.69
CA GLU A 90 -15.33 -8.71 -3.11
C GLU A 90 -14.36 -9.71 -3.72
N TYR A 91 -13.30 -10.07 -2.99
CA TYR A 91 -12.34 -11.07 -3.44
C TYR A 91 -12.93 -12.48 -3.60
N SER A 92 -13.72 -12.93 -2.61
CA SER A 92 -14.28 -14.27 -2.56
C SER A 92 -15.40 -14.52 -3.58
N TYR A 93 -16.08 -13.46 -4.01
CA TYR A 93 -17.12 -13.52 -5.05
C TYR A 93 -16.58 -13.35 -6.48
N TYR A 94 -15.32 -12.95 -6.64
CA TYR A 94 -14.70 -12.89 -7.96
C TYR A 94 -14.17 -14.28 -8.34
N ASP A 95 -14.53 -14.77 -9.53
CA ASP A 95 -14.25 -16.16 -9.92
C ASP A 95 -12.76 -16.40 -10.23
N ASP A 96 -12.09 -15.42 -10.84
CA ASP A 96 -10.70 -15.57 -11.26
C ASP A 96 -9.69 -15.30 -10.14
N ASP A 97 -8.55 -15.97 -10.21
CA ASP A 97 -7.40 -15.65 -9.36
C ASP A 97 -6.84 -14.27 -9.69
N CYS A 98 -6.70 -13.45 -8.66
CA CYS A 98 -6.11 -12.13 -8.75
C CYS A 98 -5.44 -11.75 -7.43
N VAL A 99 -4.70 -10.64 -7.49
CA VAL A 99 -4.33 -9.86 -6.32
C VAL A 99 -5.32 -8.70 -6.20
N LEU A 100 -5.99 -8.56 -5.06
CA LEU A 100 -6.96 -7.46 -4.83
C LEU A 100 -6.56 -6.64 -3.60
N GLY A 101 -6.31 -5.35 -3.80
CA GLY A 101 -5.98 -4.40 -2.73
C GLY A 101 -7.12 -3.42 -2.42
N ALA A 102 -7.26 -3.04 -1.16
CA ALA A 102 -8.07 -1.87 -0.81
C ALA A 102 -7.34 -0.58 -1.21
N THR A 103 -8.09 0.43 -1.67
CA THR A 103 -7.52 1.78 -1.83
C THR A 103 -7.20 2.39 -0.47
N ASN A 104 -6.09 3.11 -0.35
CA ASN A 104 -5.64 3.69 0.92
C ASN A 104 -5.60 5.23 0.86
N TRP A 105 -6.21 5.87 1.85
CA TRP A 105 -6.43 7.31 1.84
C TRP A 105 -6.03 7.94 3.16
N PHE A 106 -5.45 9.13 3.09
CA PHE A 106 -5.12 9.92 4.27
C PHE A 106 -5.49 11.39 4.04
N LEU A 107 -5.70 12.13 5.12
CA LEU A 107 -5.91 13.56 5.06
C LEU A 107 -4.55 14.27 4.95
N ASP A 108 -4.24 14.83 3.78
CA ASP A 108 -2.95 15.49 3.56
C ASP A 108 -2.95 16.92 4.10
N TYR A 109 -2.25 17.13 5.21
CA TYR A 109 -2.01 18.44 5.82
C TYR A 109 -0.80 19.19 5.23
N SER A 110 -0.15 18.66 4.18
CA SER A 110 1.02 19.31 3.57
C SER A 110 0.71 20.69 2.95
N LYS A 111 -0.55 20.93 2.55
CA LYS A 111 -1.06 22.14 1.88
C LYS A 111 -2.33 22.69 2.57
N PHE A 112 -2.78 23.85 2.11
CA PHE A 112 -4.03 24.49 2.52
C PHE A 112 -4.89 24.80 1.27
N PRO A 113 -6.18 24.43 1.23
CA PRO A 113 -6.86 23.56 2.20
C PRO A 113 -6.27 22.14 2.22
N SER A 114 -6.41 21.43 3.35
CA SER A 114 -6.08 20.01 3.41
C SER A 114 -6.94 19.23 2.42
N LYS A 115 -6.40 18.15 1.85
CA LYS A 115 -7.13 17.31 0.89
C LYS A 115 -6.93 15.84 1.21
N VAL A 116 -7.95 15.03 1.00
CA VAL A 116 -7.79 13.58 1.04
C VAL A 116 -6.95 13.16 -0.17
N ARG A 117 -5.94 12.33 0.05
CA ARG A 117 -5.03 11.84 -0.99
C ARG A 117 -4.81 10.34 -0.86
N TYR A 118 -4.57 9.69 -1.98
CA TYR A 118 -4.07 8.33 -2.00
C TYR A 118 -2.68 8.29 -1.35
N TRP A 119 -2.45 7.32 -0.46
CA TRP A 119 -1.21 7.24 0.29
C TRP A 119 -0.08 6.58 -0.49
N ASP A 120 -0.25 5.32 -0.92
CA ASP A 120 0.85 4.50 -1.42
C ASP A 120 1.12 4.66 -2.92
N ILE A 121 1.52 5.88 -3.31
CA ILE A 121 1.87 6.14 -4.72
C ILE A 121 3.23 5.53 -5.14
N TRP A 122 3.93 4.83 -4.25
CA TRP A 122 5.14 4.10 -4.62
C TRP A 122 4.81 2.70 -5.13
N ALA A 123 3.95 1.98 -4.40
CA ALA A 123 3.42 0.69 -4.85
C ALA A 123 2.46 0.86 -6.04
N THR A 124 1.61 1.88 -5.98
CA THR A 124 0.48 2.07 -6.91
C THR A 124 0.51 3.47 -7.54
N PRO A 125 1.51 3.79 -8.37
CA PRO A 125 1.64 5.12 -8.98
C PRO A 125 0.46 5.53 -9.87
N GLU A 126 -0.30 4.56 -10.39
CA GLU A 126 -1.53 4.78 -11.17
C GLU A 126 -2.58 5.57 -10.37
N MET A 127 -2.54 5.50 -9.03
CA MET A 127 -3.45 6.22 -8.14
C MET A 127 -3.06 7.68 -7.93
N LYS A 128 -1.89 8.10 -8.42
CA LYS A 128 -1.39 9.46 -8.24
C LYS A 128 -2.36 10.47 -8.89
N GLY A 129 -2.96 11.31 -8.06
CA GLY A 129 -3.84 12.38 -8.50
C GLY A 129 -5.32 11.99 -8.62
N LYS A 130 -5.67 10.73 -8.38
CA LYS A 130 -7.08 10.31 -8.32
C LYS A 130 -7.78 10.89 -7.11
N SER A 131 -9.04 11.26 -7.29
CA SER A 131 -9.89 11.79 -6.22
C SER A 131 -10.36 10.68 -5.31
N TYR A 132 -10.66 11.01 -4.04
CA TYR A 132 -11.33 10.09 -3.12
C TYR A 132 -12.65 9.57 -3.68
N ASP A 133 -13.38 10.39 -4.44
CA ASP A 133 -14.68 10.05 -5.02
C ASP A 133 -14.58 9.48 -6.45
N TYR A 134 -13.36 9.20 -6.91
CA TYR A 134 -13.17 8.56 -8.21
C TYR A 134 -13.80 7.16 -8.20
N GLN A 135 -14.54 6.84 -9.27
CA GLN A 135 -15.17 5.55 -9.49
C GLN A 135 -14.82 5.06 -10.90
N PRO A 136 -13.89 4.11 -11.06
CA PRO A 136 -13.54 3.58 -12.37
C PRO A 136 -14.70 2.78 -12.96
N LYS A 137 -14.88 2.90 -14.27
CA LYS A 137 -15.79 2.08 -15.08
C LYS A 137 -14.99 1.42 -16.19
N ASN A 138 -14.54 0.20 -15.92
CA ASN A 138 -13.72 -0.57 -16.84
C ASN A 138 -14.54 -1.74 -17.37
N GLU A 139 -14.58 -1.92 -18.69
CA GLU A 139 -15.21 -3.09 -19.30
C GLU A 139 -14.47 -4.37 -18.91
N GLY A 140 -15.22 -5.44 -18.63
CA GLY A 140 -14.65 -6.75 -18.26
C GLY A 140 -14.07 -6.82 -16.83
N MET A 141 -14.35 -5.84 -15.98
CA MET A 141 -13.94 -5.82 -14.58
C MET A 141 -15.13 -5.48 -13.66
N PRO A 142 -15.10 -5.94 -12.39
CA PRO A 142 -16.08 -5.48 -11.40
C PRO A 142 -16.11 -3.94 -11.27
N GLU A 143 -17.30 -3.39 -11.01
CA GLU A 143 -17.46 -1.95 -10.80
C GLU A 143 -16.61 -1.47 -9.61
N GLY A 144 -15.96 -0.32 -9.77
CA GLY A 144 -15.07 0.24 -8.75
C GLY A 144 -13.67 -0.37 -8.74
N TRP A 145 -13.37 -1.36 -9.58
CA TRP A 145 -12.02 -1.94 -9.68
C TRP A 145 -11.17 -1.25 -10.73
N GLU A 146 -9.86 -1.20 -10.47
CA GLU A 146 -8.88 -0.70 -11.41
C GLU A 146 -7.61 -1.54 -11.42
N ARG A 147 -7.11 -1.84 -12.62
CA ARG A 147 -5.88 -2.60 -12.81
C ARG A 147 -4.67 -1.75 -12.46
N VAL A 148 -3.76 -2.32 -11.69
CA VAL A 148 -2.54 -1.65 -11.23
C VAL A 148 -1.36 -2.62 -11.21
N ARG A 149 -0.14 -2.10 -11.14
CA ARG A 149 1.08 -2.91 -11.04
C ARG A 149 1.40 -3.41 -9.62
N GLY A 150 0.67 -2.96 -8.60
CA GLY A 150 0.88 -3.40 -7.22
C GLY A 150 -0.06 -2.76 -6.23
N CYS A 151 -0.29 -3.45 -5.12
CA CYS A 151 -1.21 -3.06 -4.05
C CYS A 151 -0.47 -3.05 -2.72
N GLY A 152 -0.69 -2.01 -1.89
CA GLY A 152 -0.01 -1.84 -0.60
C GLY A 152 -0.37 -2.92 0.45
N GLY A 153 -0.06 -2.64 1.72
CA GLY A 153 -0.26 -3.59 2.83
C GLY A 153 -1.71 -3.80 3.27
N PHE A 154 -2.69 -3.84 2.37
CA PHE A 154 -4.06 -4.27 2.67
C PHE A 154 -4.62 -4.99 1.43
N THR A 155 -4.16 -6.23 1.24
CA THR A 155 -4.27 -6.95 -0.03
C THR A 155 -4.53 -8.44 0.17
N LEU A 156 -5.43 -8.99 -0.66
CA LEU A 156 -5.74 -10.40 -0.78
C LEU A 156 -5.05 -11.00 -2.01
N TYR A 157 -4.55 -12.22 -1.90
CA TYR A 157 -3.95 -12.97 -3.00
C TYR A 157 -3.94 -14.48 -2.71
N PRO A 158 -3.89 -15.34 -3.74
CA PRO A 158 -3.85 -16.78 -3.54
C PRO A 158 -2.49 -17.22 -2.97
N ARG A 159 -2.51 -18.23 -2.10
CA ARG A 159 -1.31 -18.80 -1.48
C ARG A 159 -0.30 -19.28 -2.52
N TRP A 160 -0.77 -19.92 -3.60
CA TRP A 160 0.10 -20.43 -4.65
C TRP A 160 0.99 -19.35 -5.24
N LEU A 161 0.50 -18.11 -5.33
CA LEU A 161 1.28 -16.98 -5.85
C LEU A 161 2.49 -16.71 -4.95
N TRP A 162 2.26 -16.67 -3.64
CA TRP A 162 3.33 -16.51 -2.67
C TRP A 162 4.29 -17.70 -2.67
N GLU A 163 3.79 -18.94 -2.75
CA GLU A 163 4.66 -20.13 -2.80
C GLU A 163 5.57 -20.15 -4.03
N ARG A 164 5.09 -19.65 -5.19
CA ARG A 164 5.89 -19.58 -6.42
C ARG A 164 6.82 -18.37 -6.48
N ARG A 165 6.38 -17.22 -5.95
CA ARG A 165 7.07 -15.94 -6.18
C ARG A 165 7.66 -15.33 -4.90
N GLY A 166 6.93 -15.42 -3.80
CA GLY A 166 7.22 -14.70 -2.57
C GLY A 166 7.19 -13.18 -2.74
N TYR A 167 7.54 -12.48 -1.66
CA TYR A 167 7.98 -11.09 -1.69
C TYR A 167 9.47 -11.02 -2.09
N GLY A 168 9.86 -9.91 -2.70
CA GLY A 168 11.24 -9.68 -3.16
C GLY A 168 11.50 -8.23 -3.50
N ILE A 169 12.64 -7.93 -4.14
CA ILE A 169 12.96 -6.58 -4.60
C ILE A 169 12.58 -6.48 -6.09
N PRO A 170 11.65 -5.60 -6.49
CA PRO A 170 11.30 -5.43 -7.89
C PRO A 170 12.41 -4.68 -8.64
N GLU A 171 12.65 -5.09 -9.89
CA GLU A 171 13.60 -4.44 -10.79
C GLU A 171 12.86 -3.85 -12.01
N PRO A 172 13.30 -2.70 -12.55
CA PRO A 172 14.42 -1.88 -12.08
C PRO A 172 14.11 -1.13 -10.78
N PHE A 173 15.05 -1.14 -9.83
CA PHE A 173 14.91 -0.47 -8.53
C PHE A 173 15.50 0.95 -8.55
N PRO A 174 14.80 1.98 -7.99
CA PRO A 174 13.53 1.93 -7.22
C PRO A 174 12.24 2.15 -8.03
N GLU A 175 12.31 2.28 -9.35
CA GLU A 175 11.21 2.70 -10.23
C GLU A 175 10.05 1.69 -10.27
N ALA A 176 10.38 0.40 -10.16
CA ALA A 176 9.43 -0.70 -10.18
C ALA A 176 8.60 -0.82 -8.89
N GLY A 177 8.97 -0.12 -7.82
CA GLY A 177 8.19 -0.04 -6.57
C GLY A 177 8.90 -0.67 -5.38
N ASN A 178 8.13 -1.33 -4.51
CA ASN A 178 8.58 -1.93 -3.26
C ASN A 178 8.30 -3.44 -3.23
N GLU A 179 8.37 -4.08 -2.05
CA GLU A 179 8.32 -5.53 -1.94
C GLU A 179 7.01 -6.14 -2.42
N VAL A 180 5.89 -5.42 -2.29
CA VAL A 180 4.58 -5.90 -2.73
C VAL A 180 4.49 -5.91 -4.26
N ASN A 181 5.17 -4.99 -4.97
CA ASN A 181 5.21 -4.99 -6.43
C ASN A 181 5.89 -6.24 -7.01
N TYR A 182 6.88 -6.80 -6.30
CA TYR A 182 7.56 -8.02 -6.75
C TYR A 182 6.62 -9.23 -6.80
N LEU A 183 5.73 -9.34 -5.80
CA LEU A 183 4.70 -10.37 -5.72
C LEU A 183 3.57 -10.10 -6.74
N CYS A 184 3.11 -8.85 -6.84
CA CYS A 184 1.99 -8.46 -7.71
C CYS A 184 2.31 -8.58 -9.20
N ASN A 185 3.57 -8.40 -9.60
CA ASN A 185 3.97 -8.42 -11.01
C ASN A 185 4.38 -9.83 -11.49
N TYR A 186 3.71 -10.87 -11.00
CA TYR A 186 3.93 -12.24 -11.46
C TYR A 186 3.20 -12.49 -12.79
N PRO A 187 3.85 -13.11 -13.80
CA PRO A 187 3.18 -13.41 -15.07
C PRO A 187 1.97 -14.33 -14.90
N GLY A 188 0.86 -13.97 -15.54
CA GLY A 188 -0.36 -14.79 -15.54
C GLY A 188 -1.33 -14.53 -14.38
N ILE A 189 -1.09 -13.52 -13.54
CA ILE A 189 -2.07 -13.04 -12.57
C ILE A 189 -2.28 -11.53 -12.70
N SER A 190 -3.54 -11.09 -12.63
CA SER A 190 -3.87 -9.68 -12.63
C SER A 190 -3.87 -9.11 -11.21
N THR A 191 -3.43 -7.86 -11.09
CA THR A 191 -3.47 -7.11 -9.84
C THR A 191 -4.44 -5.94 -9.98
N TYR A 192 -5.31 -5.78 -9.00
CA TYR A 192 -6.35 -4.76 -8.96
C TYR A 192 -6.39 -4.05 -7.60
N VAL A 193 -6.82 -2.80 -7.61
CA VAL A 193 -7.34 -2.11 -6.42
C VAL A 193 -8.85 -1.90 -6.56
N THR A 194 -9.56 -1.92 -5.43
CA THR A 194 -10.99 -1.59 -5.36
C THR A 194 -11.21 -0.24 -4.68
N PHE A 195 -11.98 0.64 -5.34
CA PHE A 195 -12.46 1.91 -4.82
C PHE A 195 -13.71 1.77 -3.93
N ASN A 196 -14.30 0.57 -3.87
CA ASN A 196 -15.43 0.26 -3.00
C ASN A 196 -14.98 0.06 -1.55
N VAL A 197 -13.71 -0.29 -1.34
CA VAL A 197 -13.07 -0.39 -0.02
C VAL A 197 -12.02 0.71 0.11
N LYS A 198 -12.31 1.69 0.96
CA LYS A 198 -11.46 2.87 1.18
C LYS A 198 -10.85 2.80 2.58
N ALA A 199 -9.68 2.20 2.67
CA ALA A 199 -8.94 2.10 3.91
C ALA A 199 -8.42 3.48 4.33
N HIS A 200 -8.65 3.84 5.60
CA HIS A 200 -8.13 5.05 6.19
C HIS A 200 -6.72 4.83 6.70
N ARG A 201 -5.81 5.75 6.42
CA ARG A 201 -4.49 5.78 7.01
C ARG A 201 -4.35 7.03 7.85
N GLU A 202 -3.84 6.85 9.06
CA GLU A 202 -3.47 7.97 9.92
C GLU A 202 -2.48 8.89 9.20
N THR A 203 -2.66 10.19 9.40
CA THR A 203 -1.77 11.18 8.83
C THR A 203 -0.43 11.11 9.58
N PRO A 204 0.72 11.02 8.89
CA PRO A 204 2.02 11.10 9.54
C PRO A 204 2.16 12.34 10.41
N GLU A 205 2.76 12.18 11.59
CA GLU A 205 2.99 13.27 12.53
C GLU A 205 3.76 14.44 11.91
N GLU A 206 4.71 14.15 11.02
CA GLU A 206 5.52 15.14 10.31
C GLU A 206 4.67 16.06 9.42
N LEU A 207 3.53 15.56 8.93
CA LEU A 207 2.57 16.36 8.17
C LEU A 207 1.61 17.12 9.08
N LEU A 208 1.17 16.51 10.20
CA LEU A 208 0.32 17.16 11.21
C LEU A 208 1.01 18.35 11.87
N LYS A 209 2.30 18.23 12.19
CA LYS A 209 3.10 19.26 12.88
C LYS A 209 3.52 20.44 11.97
N ARG A 210 3.09 20.48 10.70
CA ARG A 210 3.42 21.59 9.79
C ARG A 210 2.63 22.86 10.15
N SER A 211 3.35 23.95 10.43
CA SER A 211 2.73 25.25 10.67
C SER A 211 1.92 25.76 9.47
N PHE A 212 0.86 26.53 9.76
CA PHE A 212 -0.01 27.13 8.73
C PHE A 212 0.77 27.93 7.69
N ALA A 213 1.74 28.75 8.11
CA ALA A 213 2.61 29.50 7.20
C ALA A 213 3.39 28.59 6.23
N ARG A 214 3.90 27.45 6.70
CA ARG A 214 4.58 26.46 5.84
C ARG A 214 3.61 25.78 4.88
N ARG A 215 2.39 25.49 5.31
CA ARG A 215 1.33 24.91 4.47
C ARG A 215 0.91 25.88 3.36
N LEU A 216 0.70 27.15 3.69
CA LEU A 216 0.37 28.21 2.73
C LEU A 216 1.51 28.40 1.73
N ARG A 217 2.77 28.50 2.21
CA ARG A 217 3.96 28.62 1.35
C ARG A 217 4.09 27.46 0.37
N THR A 218 3.79 26.23 0.83
CA THR A 218 3.81 25.02 -0.02
C THR A 218 2.66 25.01 -1.02
N THR A 219 1.53 25.60 -0.68
CA THR A 219 0.37 25.75 -1.57
C THR A 219 0.67 26.73 -2.71
N VAL A 220 1.27 27.88 -2.39
CA VAL A 220 1.60 28.95 -3.37
C VAL A 220 2.84 28.60 -4.21
N GLY A 221 3.55 27.51 -3.91
CA GLY A 221 4.71 27.09 -4.68
C GLY A 221 5.93 28.02 -4.56
N LEU A 222 6.02 28.81 -3.47
CA LEU A 222 7.08 29.83 -3.31
C LEU A 222 8.52 29.26 -3.33
N ARG A 223 8.71 27.96 -3.10
CA ARG A 223 10.03 27.30 -3.25
C ARG A 223 10.43 27.02 -4.69
N SER A 224 9.51 26.82 -5.64
CA SER A 224 9.88 26.59 -7.05
C SER A 224 10.23 27.89 -7.78
N ARG A 225 9.59 29.01 -7.41
CA ARG A 225 9.84 30.32 -8.05
C ARG A 225 11.17 30.97 -7.69
N LEU A 226 11.70 30.74 -6.49
CA LEU A 226 12.99 31.31 -6.08
C LEU A 226 14.18 30.53 -6.67
N GLY A 227 14.04 29.22 -6.90
CA GLY A 227 15.07 28.40 -7.55
C GLY A 227 15.15 28.62 -9.07
N LEU A 228 14.02 28.88 -9.73
CA LEU A 228 13.98 29.24 -11.15
C LEU A 228 14.59 30.63 -11.42
N ARG A 229 14.35 31.62 -10.55
CA ARG A 229 14.96 32.96 -10.68
C ARG A 229 16.49 32.98 -10.46
N GLN A 230 17.04 32.05 -9.69
CA GLN A 230 18.50 31.94 -9.52
C GLN A 230 19.20 31.26 -10.71
N LEU A 231 18.48 30.42 -11.48
CA LEU A 231 19.00 29.82 -12.71
C LEU A 231 18.90 30.78 -13.90
N GLU A 232 17.84 31.60 -13.98
CA GLU A 232 17.72 32.66 -15.00
C GLU A 232 18.78 33.75 -14.83
N HIS A 233 19.20 34.08 -13.61
CA HIS A 233 20.26 35.08 -13.38
C HIS A 233 21.68 34.58 -13.68
N LYS A 234 21.92 33.27 -13.69
CA LYS A 234 23.25 32.71 -14.03
C LYS A 234 23.42 32.42 -15.53
N GLY A 235 22.34 32.47 -16.32
CA GLY A 235 22.38 32.29 -17.78
C GLY A 235 22.72 33.55 -18.57
N HIS A 236 22.94 34.69 -17.91
CA HIS A 236 23.24 35.98 -18.57
C HIS A 236 24.64 36.55 -18.26
N GLU A 237 25.50 35.81 -17.57
CA GLU A 237 26.92 36.18 -17.38
C GLU A 237 27.89 35.27 -18.15
N SER A 238 27.42 34.60 -19.21
CA SER A 238 28.29 33.91 -20.17
C SER A 238 27.90 34.30 -21.60
N ASN A 239 28.44 35.44 -22.03
CA ASN A 239 28.75 35.77 -23.42
C ASN A 239 29.94 36.73 -23.41
#